data_AF-A0A1M6CF29-F1
#
_entry.id   AF-A0A1M6CF29-F1
#
_cell.length_a   1.000
_cell.length_b   1.000
_cell.length_c   1.000
_cell.angle_alpha   90.00
_cell.angle_beta   90.00
_cell.angle_gamma   90.00
#
_symmetry.space_group_name_H-M   'P 1'
#
loop_
_entity.id
_entity.type
_entity.pdbx_description
1 polymer ?
#
loop_
_entity_poly.entity_id
_entity_poly.type
_entity_poly.pdbx_seq_one_letter_code
_entity_poly.pdbx_strand_id
1 'polypeptide(L)'
;MESRFNFGLQKLLDIRIEKEEESKRTFQTAQREKIKAEERLTTLQSSYDKYNNIEKNETVITKKIKKNYLNALTITIDDAEKELENKDAHLIKCREDLKNKQIDRKTVEIIKEKKYNEFINEQNLMEQRQNDEFALYAFIRKNMERR
;
A
#
# COMPACT_ATOMS: atom_id res chain seq x y z
N MET A 1 16.02 -19.83 -20.99
CA MET A 1 15.33 -20.83 -20.15
C MET A 1 14.02 -20.29 -19.55
N GLU A 2 13.94 -18.99 -19.18
CA GLU A 2 12.69 -18.36 -18.69
C GLU A 2 11.52 -18.38 -19.70
N SER A 3 11.79 -18.39 -21.01
CA SER A 3 10.73 -18.22 -22.04
C SER A 3 9.79 -19.42 -22.23
N ARG A 4 9.89 -20.49 -21.44
CA ARG A 4 8.99 -21.67 -21.54
C ARG A 4 8.03 -21.84 -20.37
N PHE A 5 8.23 -21.13 -19.26
CA PHE A 5 7.33 -21.24 -18.11
C PHE A 5 6.10 -20.35 -18.32
N ASN A 6 4.93 -20.96 -18.48
CA ASN A 6 3.66 -20.25 -18.57
C ASN A 6 2.89 -20.35 -17.25
N PHE A 7 2.73 -19.21 -16.57
CA PHE A 7 1.95 -19.14 -15.35
C PHE A 7 0.47 -18.91 -15.66
N GLY A 8 -0.36 -19.92 -15.47
CA GLY A 8 -1.80 -19.86 -15.79
C GLY A 8 -2.57 -18.75 -15.06
N LEU A 9 -2.08 -18.27 -13.92
CA LEU A 9 -2.70 -17.17 -13.16
C LEU A 9 -2.02 -15.80 -13.40
N GLN A 10 -1.23 -15.64 -14.46
CA GLN A 10 -0.54 -14.37 -14.74
C GLN A 10 -1.51 -13.19 -14.86
N LYS A 11 -2.61 -13.35 -15.60
CA LYS A 11 -3.66 -12.32 -15.72
C LYS A 11 -4.26 -11.94 -14.37
N LEU A 12 -4.45 -12.91 -13.47
CA LEU A 12 -4.97 -12.66 -12.13
C LEU A 12 -3.95 -11.89 -11.28
N LEU A 13 -2.67 -12.22 -11.41
CA LEU A 13 -1.59 -11.49 -10.74
C LEU A 13 -1.55 -10.03 -11.20
N ASP A 14 -1.63 -9.79 -12.51
CA ASP A 14 -1.61 -8.45 -13.09
C ASP A 14 -2.79 -7.60 -12.56
N ILE A 15 -4.01 -8.16 -12.53
CA ILE A 15 -5.19 -7.50 -11.94
C ILE A 15 -4.97 -7.17 -10.45
N ARG A 16 -4.30 -8.05 -9.69
CA ARG A 16 -4.03 -7.80 -8.27
C ARG A 16 -2.97 -6.71 -8.07
N ILE A 17 -1.99 -6.62 -8.97
CA ILE A 17 -1.01 -5.53 -8.98
C ILE A 17 -1.73 -4.20 -9.23
N GLU A 18 -2.58 -4.12 -10.25
CA GLU A 18 -3.34 -2.91 -10.56
C GLU A 18 -4.21 -2.46 -9.38
N LYS A 19 -4.93 -3.39 -8.74
CA LYS A 19 -5.75 -3.10 -7.56
C LYS A 19 -4.93 -2.62 -6.36
N GLU A 20 -3.72 -3.17 -6.16
CA GLU A 20 -2.83 -2.67 -5.12
C GLU A 20 -2.37 -1.23 -5.43
N GLU A 21 -2.02 -0.94 -6.69
CA GLU A 21 -1.63 0.41 -7.10
C GLU A 21 -2.76 1.43 -6.96
N GLU A 22 -4.00 1.07 -7.32
CA GLU A 22 -5.18 1.90 -7.05
C GLU A 22 -5.35 2.16 -5.55
N SER A 23 -5.25 1.11 -4.72
CA SER A 23 -5.36 1.25 -3.26
C SER A 23 -4.25 2.15 -2.69
N LYS A 24 -3.01 2.06 -3.19
CA LYS A 24 -1.92 2.99 -2.82
C LYS A 24 -2.25 4.44 -3.13
N ARG A 25 -2.81 4.71 -4.32
CA ARG A 25 -3.22 6.07 -4.71
C ARG A 25 -4.30 6.60 -3.78
N THR A 26 -5.32 5.79 -3.46
CA THR A 26 -6.40 6.21 -2.54
C THR A 26 -5.89 6.46 -1.11
N PHE A 27 -4.97 5.63 -0.63
CA PHE A 27 -4.32 5.85 0.66
C PHE A 27 -3.52 7.16 0.68
N GLN A 28 -2.74 7.44 -0.37
CA GLN A 28 -1.98 8.69 -0.50
C GLN A 28 -2.88 9.93 -0.59
N THR A 29 -4.03 9.83 -1.26
CA THR A 29 -5.01 10.94 -1.28
C THR A 29 -5.61 11.16 0.10
N ALA A 30 -6.05 10.10 0.78
CA ALA A 30 -6.62 10.19 2.13
C ALA A 30 -5.61 10.77 3.14
N GLN A 31 -4.33 10.36 3.04
CA GLN A 31 -3.27 10.90 3.89
C GLN A 31 -3.03 12.39 3.65
N ARG A 32 -3.02 12.83 2.39
CA ARG A 32 -2.90 14.27 2.06
C ARG A 32 -4.08 15.07 2.55
N GLU A 33 -5.29 14.54 2.46
CA GLU A 33 -6.50 15.22 2.97
C GLU A 33 -6.46 15.36 4.49
N LYS A 34 -6.03 14.32 5.21
CA LYS A 34 -5.82 14.38 6.66
C LYS A 34 -4.84 15.50 7.03
N ILE A 35 -3.66 15.54 6.40
CA ILE A 35 -2.63 16.56 6.68
C ILE A 35 -3.20 17.97 6.50
N LYS A 36 -3.95 18.20 5.42
CA LYS A 36 -4.61 19.50 5.18
C LYS A 36 -5.64 19.84 6.27
N ALA A 37 -6.38 18.85 6.77
CA ALA A 37 -7.31 19.06 7.88
C ALA A 37 -6.57 19.40 9.18
N GLU A 38 -5.44 18.75 9.48
CA GLU A 38 -4.58 19.08 10.64
C GLU A 38 -3.98 20.48 10.52
N GLU A 39 -3.49 20.87 9.34
CA GLU A 39 -3.00 22.23 9.08
C GLU A 39 -4.11 23.27 9.29
N ARG A 40 -5.32 22.98 8.81
CA ARG A 40 -6.47 23.86 9.03
C ARG A 40 -6.81 23.98 10.52
N LEU A 41 -6.80 22.87 11.25
CA LEU A 41 -7.08 22.86 12.67
C LEU A 41 -6.06 23.68 13.47
N THR A 42 -4.77 23.47 13.18
CA THR A 42 -3.68 24.19 13.84
C THR A 42 -3.71 25.69 13.56
N THR A 43 -4.10 26.11 12.35
CA THR A 43 -4.28 27.54 12.03
C THR A 43 -5.47 28.17 12.75
N LEU A 44 -6.58 27.44 12.93
CA LEU A 44 -7.73 27.90 13.72
C LEU A 44 -7.38 28.03 15.21
N GLN A 45 -6.72 27.03 15.78
CA GLN A 45 -6.22 27.06 17.17
C GLN A 45 -5.25 28.22 17.39
N SER A 46 -4.29 28.40 16.48
CA SER A 46 -3.35 29.53 16.52
C SER A 46 -4.07 30.88 16.44
N SER A 47 -5.17 30.97 15.70
CA SER A 47 -5.99 32.19 15.63
C SER A 47 -6.73 32.42 16.93
N TYR A 48 -7.25 31.36 17.56
CA TYR A 48 -7.91 31.43 18.85
C TYR A 48 -6.96 31.98 19.91
N ASP A 49 -5.76 31.40 20.03
CA ASP A 49 -4.76 31.81 21.01
C ASP A 49 -4.34 33.28 20.85
N LYS A 50 -4.25 33.78 19.61
CA LYS A 50 -3.92 35.18 19.31
C LYS A 50 -5.00 36.14 19.80
N TYR A 51 -6.28 35.81 19.61
CA TYR A 51 -7.39 36.73 19.86
C TYR A 51 -8.07 36.53 21.23
N ASN A 52 -7.71 35.48 21.97
CA ASN A 52 -8.25 35.17 23.30
C ASN A 52 -7.74 36.13 24.40
N ASN A 53 -6.66 36.89 24.15
CA ASN A 53 -6.16 37.87 25.11
C ASN A 53 -7.09 39.11 25.19
N ILE A 54 -7.53 39.41 26.42
CA ILE A 54 -8.35 40.59 26.73
C ILE A 54 -7.43 41.66 27.32
N GLU A 55 -7.23 42.76 26.58
CA GLU A 55 -6.51 43.91 27.11
C GLU A 55 -7.38 44.72 28.09
N LYS A 56 -6.77 45.21 29.17
CA LYS A 56 -7.47 45.97 30.23
C LYS A 56 -8.12 47.27 29.73
N ASN A 57 -7.65 47.84 28.62
CA ASN A 57 -8.11 49.13 28.08
C ASN A 57 -9.16 49.03 26.96
N GLU A 58 -9.75 47.85 26.73
CA GLU A 58 -10.76 47.67 25.68
C GLU A 58 -12.16 48.21 26.02
N THR A 59 -12.80 48.83 25.03
CA THR A 59 -14.19 49.28 25.09
C THR A 59 -15.18 48.12 25.19
N VAL A 60 -16.37 48.39 25.73
CA VAL A 60 -17.44 47.36 25.88
C VAL A 60 -17.84 46.76 24.53
N ILE A 61 -17.84 47.56 23.47
CA ILE A 61 -18.18 47.14 22.11
C ILE A 61 -17.14 46.15 21.56
N THR A 62 -15.84 46.44 21.70
CA THR A 62 -14.77 45.56 21.20
C THR A 62 -14.76 44.23 21.93
N LYS A 63 -15.01 44.22 23.25
CA LYS A 63 -15.17 42.99 24.05
C LYS A 63 -16.32 42.13 23.55
N LYS A 64 -17.46 42.73 23.18
CA LYS A 64 -18.62 42.00 22.63
C LYS A 64 -18.33 41.40 21.26
N ILE A 65 -17.65 42.16 20.38
CA ILE A 65 -17.23 41.69 19.05
C ILE A 65 -16.24 40.53 19.18
N LYS A 66 -15.21 40.67 20.03
CA LYS A 66 -14.24 39.60 20.30
C LYS A 66 -14.90 38.33 20.82
N LYS A 67 -15.81 38.46 21.79
CA LYS A 67 -16.55 37.30 22.33
C LYS A 67 -17.36 36.57 21.24
N ASN A 68 -18.04 37.32 20.37
CA ASN A 68 -18.78 36.71 19.26
C ASN A 68 -17.85 36.00 18.27
N TYR A 69 -16.70 36.62 17.95
CA TYR A 69 -15.70 36.02 17.08
C TYR A 69 -15.10 34.75 17.69
N LEU A 70 -14.72 34.77 18.97
CA LEU A 70 -14.19 33.61 19.68
C LEU A 70 -15.21 32.48 19.74
N ASN A 71 -16.49 32.78 20.01
CA ASN A 71 -17.55 31.78 20.00
C ASN A 71 -17.72 31.13 18.62
N ALA A 72 -17.72 31.93 17.55
CA ALA A 72 -17.78 31.41 16.18
C ALA A 72 -16.54 30.55 15.88
N LEU A 73 -15.36 30.99 16.31
CA LEU A 73 -14.11 30.28 16.12
C LEU A 73 -14.11 28.93 16.86
N THR A 74 -14.60 28.87 18.10
CA THR A 74 -14.76 27.62 18.85
C THR A 74 -15.67 26.64 18.11
N ILE A 75 -16.83 27.10 17.61
CA ILE A 75 -17.72 26.23 16.80
C ILE A 75 -16.99 25.72 15.56
N THR A 76 -16.24 26.58 14.85
CA THR A 76 -15.49 26.14 13.67
C THR A 76 -14.35 25.18 13.99
N ILE A 77 -13.74 25.29 15.18
CA ILE A 77 -12.72 24.35 15.66
C ILE A 77 -13.38 22.99 15.93
N ASP A 78 -14.48 22.96 16.67
CA ASP A 78 -15.22 21.71 16.95
C ASP A 78 -15.64 20.99 15.66
N ASP A 79 -16.10 21.73 14.65
CA ASP A 79 -16.46 21.16 13.35
C ASP A 79 -15.23 20.65 12.59
N ALA A 80 -14.10 21.36 12.67
CA ALA A 80 -12.83 20.92 12.07
C ALA A 80 -12.26 19.68 12.77
N GLU A 81 -12.43 19.54 14.10
CA GLU A 81 -12.05 18.36 14.86
C GLU A 81 -12.86 17.14 14.42
N LYS A 82 -14.18 17.29 14.26
CA LYS A 82 -15.04 16.23 13.72
C LYS A 82 -14.68 15.88 12.28
N GLU A 83 -14.34 16.86 11.44
CA GLU A 83 -13.87 16.60 10.08
C GLU A 83 -12.59 15.76 10.11
N LEU A 84 -11.62 16.12 10.96
CA LEU A 84 -10.37 15.40 11.12
C LEU A 84 -10.60 13.95 11.59
N GLU A 85 -11.48 13.73 12.58
CA GLU A 85 -11.83 12.39 13.06
C GLU A 85 -12.41 11.52 11.93
N ASN A 86 -13.28 12.09 11.09
CA ASN A 86 -13.82 11.39 9.93
C ASN A 86 -12.73 11.04 8.91
N LYS A 87 -11.77 11.95 8.67
CA LYS A 87 -10.62 11.70 7.78
C LYS A 87 -9.69 10.63 8.34
N ASP A 88 -9.50 10.59 9.66
CA ASP A 88 -8.73 9.54 10.34
C ASP A 88 -9.40 8.17 10.22
N ALA A 89 -10.70 8.10 10.48
CA ALA A 89 -11.46 6.87 10.28
C ALA A 89 -11.39 6.37 8.83
N HIS A 90 -11.44 7.29 7.86
CA HIS A 90 -11.28 6.96 6.44
C HIS A 90 -9.87 6.45 6.12
N LEU A 91 -8.84 7.10 6.63
CA LEU A 91 -7.44 6.69 6.47
C LEU A 91 -7.19 5.26 7.00
N ILE A 92 -7.76 4.93 8.16
CA ILE A 92 -7.67 3.58 8.74
C ILE A 92 -8.29 2.55 7.78
N LYS A 93 -9.48 2.82 7.24
CA LYS A 93 -10.13 1.93 6.27
C LYS A 93 -9.28 1.75 5.01
N CYS A 94 -8.73 2.83 4.45
CA CYS A 94 -7.83 2.76 3.29
C CYS A 94 -6.56 1.97 3.61
N ARG A 95 -6.01 2.08 4.82
CA ARG A 95 -4.83 1.34 5.25
C ARG A 95 -5.12 -0.16 5.34
N GLU A 96 -6.27 -0.54 5.88
CA GLU A 96 -6.71 -1.94 5.95
C GLU A 96 -6.94 -2.52 4.56
N ASP A 97 -7.60 -1.79 3.67
CA ASP A 97 -7.80 -2.22 2.28
C ASP A 97 -6.46 -2.44 1.57
N LEU A 98 -5.53 -1.48 1.65
CA LEU A 98 -4.20 -1.59 1.06
C LEU A 98 -3.45 -2.83 1.58
N LYS A 99 -3.52 -3.09 2.88
CA LYS A 99 -2.92 -4.29 3.49
C LYS A 99 -3.53 -5.57 2.90
N ASN A 100 -4.85 -5.62 2.73
CA ASN A 100 -5.52 -6.78 2.15
C ASN A 100 -5.13 -6.98 0.68
N LYS A 101 -5.06 -5.92 -0.13
CA LYS A 101 -4.60 -6.02 -1.54
C LYS A 101 -3.16 -6.51 -1.65
N GLN A 102 -2.27 -6.05 -0.76
CA GLN A 102 -0.89 -6.54 -0.69
C GLN A 102 -0.81 -8.04 -0.36
N ILE A 103 -1.63 -8.50 0.59
CA ILE A 103 -1.72 -9.93 0.93
C ILE A 103 -2.21 -10.72 -0.29
N ASP A 104 -3.26 -10.24 -0.97
CA ASP A 104 -3.81 -10.88 -2.16
C ASP A 104 -2.77 -11.01 -3.27
N ARG A 105 -2.03 -9.94 -3.60
CA ARG A 105 -0.97 -9.99 -4.62
C ARG A 105 0.12 -10.99 -4.22
N LYS A 106 0.69 -10.85 -3.02
CA LYS A 106 1.79 -11.71 -2.53
C LYS A 106 1.41 -13.19 -2.52
N THR A 107 0.15 -13.49 -2.20
CA THR A 107 -0.34 -14.87 -2.23
C THR A 107 -0.21 -15.49 -3.62
N VAL A 108 -0.55 -14.74 -4.68
CA VAL A 108 -0.42 -15.24 -6.07
C VAL A 108 1.03 -15.28 -6.51
N GLU A 109 1.85 -14.32 -6.10
CA GLU A 109 3.30 -14.34 -6.37
C GLU A 109 3.97 -15.58 -5.77
N ILE A 110 3.67 -15.90 -4.51
CA ILE A 110 4.19 -17.12 -3.85
C ILE A 110 3.76 -18.37 -4.62
N ILE A 111 2.51 -18.42 -5.12
CA ILE A 111 2.04 -19.55 -5.94
C ILE A 111 2.85 -19.63 -7.24
N LYS A 112 3.12 -18.49 -7.90
CA LYS A 112 3.94 -18.42 -9.11
C LYS A 112 5.36 -18.94 -8.86
N GLU A 113 6.00 -18.49 -7.80
CA GLU A 113 7.35 -18.91 -7.43
C GLU A 113 7.42 -20.41 -7.15
N LYS A 114 6.46 -20.96 -6.40
CA LYS A 114 6.38 -22.41 -6.14
C LYS A 114 6.25 -23.21 -7.44
N LYS A 115 5.34 -22.79 -8.32
CA LYS A 115 5.12 -23.43 -9.63
C LYS A 115 6.34 -23.35 -10.53
N TYR A 116 7.07 -22.24 -10.46
CA TYR A 116 8.32 -22.08 -11.20
C TYR A 116 9.41 -23.03 -10.69
N ASN A 117 9.56 -23.16 -9.36
CA ASN A 117 10.51 -24.08 -8.77
C ASN A 117 10.18 -25.55 -9.11
N GLU A 118 8.90 -25.93 -9.08
CA GLU A 118 8.44 -27.25 -9.55
C GLU A 118 8.85 -27.49 -11.01
N PHE A 119 8.60 -26.54 -11.90
CA PHE A 119 8.97 -26.62 -13.31
C PHE A 119 10.48 -26.79 -13.52
N ILE A 120 11.31 -26.02 -12.79
CA ILE A 120 12.78 -26.14 -12.88
C ILE A 120 13.25 -27.52 -12.41
N ASN A 121 12.70 -28.03 -11.31
CA ASN A 121 13.05 -29.36 -10.81
C ASN A 121 12.70 -30.46 -11.82
N GLU A 122 11.56 -30.36 -12.49
CA GLU A 122 11.17 -31.30 -13.55
C GLU A 122 12.12 -31.23 -14.75
N GLN A 123 12.49 -30.03 -15.21
CA GLN A 123 13.45 -29.87 -16.30
C GLN A 123 14.82 -30.47 -15.93
N ASN A 124 15.33 -30.18 -14.73
CA ASN A 124 16.60 -30.74 -14.26
C ASN A 124 16.56 -32.27 -14.20
N LEU A 125 15.46 -32.86 -13.75
CA LEU A 125 15.29 -34.31 -13.71
C LEU A 125 15.27 -34.93 -15.12
N MET A 126 14.60 -34.27 -16.08
CA MET A 126 14.60 -34.71 -17.48
C MET A 126 16.00 -34.65 -18.09
N GLU A 127 16.72 -33.54 -17.87
CA GLU A 127 18.10 -33.36 -18.34
C GLU A 127 19.05 -34.40 -17.72
N GLN A 128 18.92 -34.66 -16.42
CA GLN A 128 19.72 -35.69 -15.73
C GLN A 128 19.49 -37.08 -16.34
N ARG A 129 18.23 -37.48 -16.52
CA ARG A 129 17.90 -38.78 -17.15
C ARG A 129 18.49 -38.90 -18.55
N GLN A 130 18.38 -37.84 -19.35
CA GLN A 130 18.93 -37.80 -20.69
C GLN A 130 20.46 -37.91 -20.70
N ASN A 131 21.13 -37.23 -19.77
CA ASN A 131 22.58 -37.32 -19.60
C ASN A 131 23.03 -38.72 -19.17
N ASP A 132 22.31 -39.35 -18.25
CA ASP A 132 22.58 -40.71 -17.80
C ASP A 132 22.40 -41.72 -18.95
N GLU A 133 21.37 -41.56 -19.77
CA GLU A 133 21.17 -42.35 -20.99
C GLU A 133 22.34 -42.18 -21.97
N PHE A 134 22.75 -40.94 -22.25
CA PHE A 134 23.90 -40.68 -23.12
C PHE A 134 25.20 -41.29 -22.59
N ALA A 135 25.44 -41.20 -21.27
CA ALA A 135 26.59 -41.81 -20.63
C ALA A 135 26.58 -43.34 -20.77
N LEU A 136 25.42 -43.97 -20.60
CA LEU A 136 25.24 -45.41 -20.79
C LEU A 136 25.50 -45.82 -22.24
N TYR A 137 24.92 -45.12 -23.23
CA TYR A 137 25.15 -45.39 -24.64
C TYR A 137 26.62 -45.23 -25.02
N ALA A 138 27.29 -44.19 -24.53
CA ALA A 138 28.72 -43.96 -24.75
C ALA A 138 29.57 -45.10 -24.14
N PHE A 139 29.22 -45.56 -22.94
CA PHE A 139 29.88 -46.68 -22.29
C PHE A 139 29.72 -48.00 -23.07
N ILE A 140 28.50 -48.32 -23.49
CA ILE A 140 28.21 -49.52 -24.29
C ILE A 140 29.00 -49.49 -25.61
N ARG A 141 29.00 -48.35 -26.32
CA ARG A 141 29.74 -48.19 -27.57
C ARG A 141 31.24 -48.43 -27.39
N LYS A 142 31.84 -47.80 -26.38
CA LYS A 142 33.27 -47.96 -26.06
C LYS A 142 33.65 -49.41 -25.75
N ASN A 143 32.75 -50.17 -25.13
CA ASN A 143 32.99 -51.59 -24.82
C ASN A 143 32.78 -52.52 -26.03
N MET A 144 31.91 -52.16 -26.96
CA MET A 144 31.71 -52.87 -28.23
C MET A 144 32.89 -52.67 -29.19
N GLU A 145 33.49 -51.47 -29.24
CA GLU A 145 34.66 -51.17 -30.08
C GLU A 145 35.97 -51.80 -29.57
N ARG A 146 35.99 -52.29 -28.34
CA ARG A 146 37.16 -52.93 -27.70
C ARG A 146 37.16 -54.47 -27.79
N ARG A 147 36.11 -55.07 -28.35
CA ARG A 147 36.02 -56.50 -28.66
C ARG A 147 36.29 -56.73 -30.14
#